data_AF-A0A1I5XZ17-F1
#
_entry.id   AF-A0A1I5XZ17-F1
#
_cell.length_a   1.000
_cell.length_b   1.000
_cell.length_c   1.000
_cell.angle_alpha   90.00
_cell.angle_beta   90.00
_cell.angle_gamma   90.00
#
_symmetry.space_group_name_H-M   'P 1'
#
loop_
_entity.id
_entity.type
_entity.pdbx_description
1 polymer ?
#
loop_
_entity_poly.entity_id
_entity_poly.type
_entity_poly.pdbx_seq_one_letter_code
_entity_poly.pdbx_strand_id
1 'polypeptide(L)'
;MTENFPYTSVDYFSQKFKPADLSIRKETITKSETKHYRNEIEFLIILSGAAAIEINNTSFSINEGDIIQLMPYHVNRLLISGKQSLELYRIRFSIGLLLLISTDKTRYLNAIKNLDRSIPITSVDENTRKQIEFLCETVYVEKQTSLGNMEALHISLVAYLSYFSHKTQSRKFQEKEFQRNPAWKIVEYIQIHHQENLSPSFVSKELAIEEAIVGPSLFELTGKSFYQLLNQVRIRNAAALFQYDDLSTNQIGKICGYRSEAYFYKMFKEIMQMTPLEYRKGLSNPSTSGKSYDAWEIAMYLLENCRKELSIVEAAAGMNLSQKKINHLLSETFNTTFKDMLNQFRVQIGRTFLVSLDLPVQETALLVGFSDSTSFIRNFKDFYGLTPKQLVKKEKGETTDH
;
A
#
# COMPACT_ATOMS: atom_id res chain seq x y z
N MET A 1 -24.18 -1.82 -20.89
CA MET A 1 -22.89 -2.24 -20.31
C MET A 1 -22.69 -1.43 -19.04
N THR A 2 -22.89 -2.06 -17.88
CA THR A 2 -22.53 -1.47 -16.59
C THR A 2 -21.01 -1.28 -16.57
N GLU A 3 -20.56 -0.10 -16.17
CA GLU A 3 -19.17 0.32 -16.07
C GLU A 3 -18.37 -0.56 -15.07
N ASN A 4 -17.99 -1.76 -15.49
CA ASN A 4 -17.09 -2.64 -14.75
C ASN A 4 -15.64 -2.17 -14.98
N PHE A 5 -15.26 -1.07 -14.34
CA PHE A 5 -13.97 -0.44 -14.56
C PHE A 5 -12.82 -1.17 -13.83
N PRO A 6 -11.63 -1.28 -14.44
CA PRO A 6 -10.39 -1.40 -13.67
C PRO A 6 -10.15 -0.06 -12.93
N TYR A 7 -9.79 -0.16 -11.66
CA TYR A 7 -9.67 0.92 -10.69
C TYR A 7 -8.35 1.71 -10.84
N THR A 8 -8.32 2.94 -10.33
CA THR A 8 -7.17 3.87 -10.32
C THR A 8 -6.97 4.49 -8.94
N SER A 9 -5.84 5.19 -8.72
CA SER A 9 -5.57 5.87 -7.45
C SER A 9 -6.62 6.91 -7.07
N VAL A 10 -7.20 7.62 -8.05
CA VAL A 10 -8.21 8.65 -7.78
C VAL A 10 -9.54 8.06 -7.29
N ASP A 11 -9.78 6.77 -7.50
CA ASP A 11 -10.96 6.09 -6.94
C ASP A 11 -10.82 5.88 -5.40
N TYR A 12 -9.60 5.98 -4.83
CA TYR A 12 -9.33 5.68 -3.42
C TYR A 12 -8.23 6.57 -2.79
N PHE A 13 -8.58 7.35 -1.77
CA PHE A 13 -7.62 8.21 -1.05
C PHE A 13 -7.15 7.54 0.25
N SER A 14 -5.87 7.14 0.34
CA SER A 14 -5.29 6.59 1.58
C SER A 14 -4.10 7.42 2.06
N GLN A 15 -4.21 7.97 3.27
CA GLN A 15 -3.11 8.68 3.97
C GLN A 15 -2.06 7.71 4.56
N LYS A 16 -2.32 6.40 4.53
CA LYS A 16 -1.48 5.37 5.17
C LYS A 16 -0.89 4.39 4.14
N PHE A 17 -0.64 4.90 2.94
CA PHE A 17 -0.01 4.10 1.91
C PHE A 17 1.47 3.88 2.23
N LYS A 18 1.90 2.61 2.20
CA LYS A 18 3.30 2.21 2.14
C LYS A 18 3.50 1.50 0.83
N PRO A 19 4.37 1.98 -0.07
CA PRO A 19 4.62 1.28 -1.31
C PRO A 19 5.13 -0.11 -1.04
N ALA A 20 4.48 -1.05 -1.72
CA ALA A 20 5.06 -2.36 -1.94
C ALA A 20 6.49 -2.16 -2.44
N ASP A 21 7.41 -2.94 -1.87
CA ASP A 21 8.81 -2.96 -2.27
C ASP A 21 8.93 -3.06 -3.80
N LEU A 22 9.50 -2.02 -4.41
CA LEU A 22 10.07 -2.15 -5.74
C LEU A 22 11.40 -2.86 -5.58
N SER A 23 11.60 -4.00 -6.24
CA SER A 23 12.93 -4.60 -6.35
C SER A 23 13.59 -4.11 -7.62
N ILE A 24 14.88 -3.75 -7.54
CA ILE A 24 15.72 -3.47 -8.70
C ILE A 24 17.01 -4.25 -8.54
N ARG A 25 17.43 -4.92 -9.60
CA ARG A 25 18.70 -5.67 -9.66
C ARG A 25 19.39 -5.39 -10.97
N LYS A 26 20.71 -5.22 -10.92
CA LYS A 26 21.57 -5.26 -12.11
C LYS A 26 22.06 -6.69 -12.27
N GLU A 27 21.79 -7.30 -13.42
CA GLU A 27 22.03 -8.73 -13.66
C GLU A 27 22.74 -8.96 -14.98
N THR A 28 23.61 -9.98 -15.02
CA THR A 28 24.20 -10.50 -16.25
C THR A 28 23.66 -11.91 -16.50
N ILE A 29 22.81 -12.05 -17.51
CA ILE A 29 22.17 -13.31 -17.89
C ILE A 29 23.03 -14.01 -18.94
N THR A 30 23.53 -15.19 -18.59
CA THR A 30 24.39 -16.01 -19.46
C THR A 30 23.79 -17.38 -19.79
N LYS A 31 22.63 -17.69 -19.20
CA LYS A 31 21.90 -18.95 -19.40
C LYS A 31 20.42 -18.65 -19.60
N SER A 32 19.77 -19.47 -20.42
CA SER A 32 18.32 -19.40 -20.61
C SER A 32 17.58 -19.65 -19.30
N GLU A 33 16.51 -18.90 -19.09
CA GLU A 33 15.63 -19.04 -17.93
C GLU A 33 14.56 -20.11 -18.17
N THR A 34 14.05 -20.66 -17.07
CA THR A 34 12.86 -21.50 -17.12
C THR A 34 11.61 -20.64 -17.31
N LYS A 35 10.64 -21.16 -18.07
CA LYS A 35 9.35 -20.52 -18.27
C LYS A 35 8.66 -20.25 -16.93
N HIS A 36 8.25 -19.01 -16.70
CA HIS A 36 7.60 -18.60 -15.46
C HIS A 36 6.68 -17.40 -15.69
N TYR A 37 5.88 -17.07 -14.69
CA TYR A 37 5.18 -15.79 -14.62
C TYR A 37 5.19 -15.32 -13.17
N ARG A 38 4.91 -14.03 -12.98
CA ARG A 38 4.93 -13.41 -11.66
C ARG A 38 3.62 -12.68 -11.43
N ASN A 39 3.28 -12.48 -10.16
CA ASN A 39 2.17 -11.61 -9.79
C ASN A 39 2.57 -10.12 -9.84
N GLU A 40 3.87 -9.84 -9.95
CA GLU A 40 4.45 -8.50 -10.04
C GLU A 40 4.47 -8.02 -11.49
N ILE A 41 4.46 -6.70 -11.67
CA ILE A 41 4.85 -6.08 -12.93
C ILE A 41 6.37 -6.05 -12.97
N GLU A 42 6.93 -6.32 -14.14
CA GLU A 42 8.37 -6.41 -14.33
C GLU A 42 8.82 -5.57 -15.53
N PHE A 43 9.89 -4.81 -15.35
CA PHE A 43 10.60 -4.13 -16.43
C PHE A 43 11.99 -4.74 -16.58
N LEU A 44 12.35 -5.06 -17.82
CA LEU A 44 13.71 -5.42 -18.21
C LEU A 44 14.27 -4.28 -19.06
N ILE A 45 15.34 -3.64 -18.58
CA ILE A 45 16.05 -2.58 -19.30
C ILE A 45 17.36 -3.18 -19.82
N ILE A 46 17.45 -3.41 -21.13
CA ILE A 46 18.63 -4.08 -21.71
C ILE A 46 19.76 -3.07 -21.90
N LEU A 47 20.83 -3.25 -21.14
CA LEU A 47 22.01 -2.38 -21.12
C LEU A 47 23.02 -2.76 -22.20
N SER A 48 23.20 -4.06 -22.44
CA SER A 48 24.11 -4.57 -23.48
C SER A 48 23.77 -6.01 -23.86
N GLY A 49 24.19 -6.39 -25.08
CA GLY A 49 24.03 -7.76 -25.60
C GLY A 49 22.77 -7.96 -26.43
N ALA A 50 22.53 -9.23 -26.79
CA ALA A 50 21.39 -9.65 -27.61
C ALA A 50 20.92 -11.04 -27.16
N ALA A 51 19.61 -11.24 -27.18
CA ALA A 51 18.96 -12.49 -26.81
C ALA A 51 17.60 -12.64 -27.50
N ALA A 52 16.89 -13.72 -27.19
CA ALA A 52 15.47 -13.81 -27.44
C ALA A 52 14.70 -13.84 -26.12
N ILE A 53 13.48 -13.32 -26.12
CA ILE A 53 12.53 -13.50 -25.03
C ILE A 53 11.28 -14.19 -25.59
N GLU A 54 10.88 -15.28 -24.95
CA GLU A 54 9.58 -15.89 -25.21
C GLU A 54 8.55 -15.28 -24.27
N ILE A 55 7.44 -14.80 -24.80
CA ILE A 55 6.30 -14.25 -24.05
C ILE A 55 5.03 -14.91 -24.59
N ASN A 56 4.29 -15.58 -23.70
CA ASN A 56 3.08 -16.31 -24.01
C ASN A 56 3.22 -17.20 -25.26
N ASN A 57 4.26 -18.04 -25.29
CA ASN A 57 4.62 -18.94 -26.41
C ASN A 57 5.00 -18.25 -27.72
N THR A 58 5.30 -16.95 -27.70
CA THR A 58 5.75 -16.19 -28.87
C THR A 58 7.15 -15.66 -28.62
N SER A 59 8.08 -15.89 -29.55
CA SER A 59 9.47 -15.49 -29.39
C SER A 59 9.74 -14.14 -30.05
N PHE A 60 10.50 -13.28 -29.38
CA PHE A 60 10.90 -11.96 -29.84
C PHE A 60 12.41 -11.80 -29.69
N SER A 61 13.06 -11.17 -30.68
CA SER A 61 14.46 -10.75 -30.54
C SER A 61 14.53 -9.49 -29.68
N ILE A 62 15.51 -9.44 -28.78
CA ILE A 62 15.79 -8.29 -27.92
C ILE A 62 17.28 -7.93 -27.99
N ASN A 63 17.58 -6.64 -27.96
CA ASN A 63 18.91 -6.08 -28.09
C ASN A 63 19.12 -4.94 -27.08
N GLU A 64 20.36 -4.46 -26.99
CA GLU A 64 20.71 -3.23 -26.28
C GLU A 64 19.76 -2.07 -26.61
N GLY A 65 19.30 -1.37 -25.56
CA GLY A 65 18.32 -0.29 -25.68
C GLY A 65 16.87 -0.72 -25.78
N ASP A 66 16.56 -2.02 -25.74
CA ASP A 66 15.19 -2.49 -25.61
C ASP A 66 14.70 -2.42 -24.16
N ILE A 67 13.44 -2.02 -24.01
CA ILE A 67 12.70 -1.99 -22.76
C ILE A 67 11.55 -2.98 -22.88
N ILE A 68 11.49 -3.95 -21.98
CA ILE A 68 10.44 -4.94 -21.93
C ILE A 68 9.57 -4.71 -20.71
N GLN A 69 8.26 -4.50 -20.90
CA GLN A 69 7.26 -4.39 -19.85
C GLN A 69 6.43 -5.68 -19.74
N LEU A 70 6.72 -6.48 -18.73
CA LEU A 70 6.03 -7.72 -18.44
C LEU A 70 4.92 -7.46 -17.41
N MET A 71 3.68 -7.71 -17.81
CA MET A 71 2.52 -7.69 -16.92
C MET A 71 2.35 -9.07 -16.28
N PRO A 72 1.58 -9.19 -15.17
CA PRO A 72 1.40 -10.47 -14.48
C PRO A 72 0.83 -11.65 -15.29
N TYR A 73 0.36 -11.39 -16.51
CA TYR A 73 -0.17 -12.38 -17.45
C TYR A 73 0.80 -12.77 -18.57
N HIS A 74 1.98 -12.18 -18.60
CA HIS A 74 3.05 -12.55 -19.52
C HIS A 74 3.85 -13.71 -18.92
N VAL A 75 3.49 -14.93 -19.30
CA VAL A 75 4.33 -16.10 -19.06
C VAL A 75 5.54 -16.02 -19.97
N ASN A 76 6.73 -15.95 -19.41
CA ASN A 76 7.93 -15.60 -20.15
C ASN A 76 9.18 -16.38 -19.74
N ARG A 77 10.20 -16.30 -20.60
CA ARG A 77 11.58 -16.72 -20.33
C ARG A 77 12.56 -16.00 -21.26
N LEU A 78 13.72 -15.66 -20.72
CA LEU A 78 14.88 -15.27 -21.53
C LEU A 78 15.56 -16.50 -22.14
N LEU A 79 15.91 -16.42 -23.42
CA LEU A 79 16.58 -17.46 -24.19
C LEU A 79 17.92 -16.93 -24.67
N ILE A 80 19.01 -17.51 -24.13
CA ILE A 80 20.38 -17.15 -24.47
C ILE A 80 20.93 -18.16 -25.46
N SER A 81 21.50 -17.69 -26.58
CA SER A 81 22.09 -18.56 -27.61
C SER A 81 23.62 -18.56 -27.56
N GLY A 82 24.21 -19.75 -27.50
CA GLY A 82 25.65 -19.95 -27.54
C GLY A 82 26.38 -19.26 -26.37
N LYS A 83 27.33 -18.37 -26.70
CA LYS A 83 28.15 -17.61 -25.73
C LYS A 83 27.66 -16.17 -25.50
N GLN A 84 26.45 -15.84 -25.96
CA GLN A 84 25.88 -14.52 -25.73
C GLN A 84 25.64 -14.28 -24.22
N SER A 85 25.65 -13.02 -23.83
CA SER A 85 25.22 -12.57 -22.51
C SER A 85 24.35 -11.33 -22.65
N LEU A 86 23.47 -11.13 -21.69
CA LEU A 86 22.60 -9.97 -21.61
C LEU A 86 22.87 -9.25 -20.29
N GLU A 87 23.23 -7.98 -20.33
CA GLU A 87 23.31 -7.14 -19.14
C GLU A 87 22.02 -6.32 -19.05
N LEU A 88 21.37 -6.32 -17.89
CA LEU A 88 20.09 -5.63 -17.72
C LEU A 88 19.85 -5.12 -16.31
N TYR A 89 18.97 -4.12 -16.20
CA TYR A 89 18.22 -3.88 -14.96
C TYR A 89 16.92 -4.68 -14.98
N ARG A 90 16.68 -5.45 -13.93
CA ARG A 90 15.41 -6.12 -13.65
C ARG A 90 14.70 -5.39 -12.53
N ILE A 91 13.57 -4.78 -12.85
CA ILE A 91 12.76 -4.00 -11.91
C ILE A 91 11.43 -4.73 -11.72
N ARG A 92 11.03 -5.01 -10.48
CA ARG A 92 9.74 -5.65 -10.17
C ARG A 92 9.00 -4.88 -9.10
N PHE A 93 7.70 -4.71 -9.28
CA PHE A 93 6.83 -4.05 -8.31
C PHE A 93 5.40 -4.57 -8.39
N SER A 94 4.63 -4.39 -7.31
CA SER A 94 3.23 -4.84 -7.29
C SER A 94 2.33 -3.98 -8.17
N ILE A 95 1.20 -4.53 -8.61
CA ILE A 95 0.17 -3.74 -9.30
C ILE A 95 -0.35 -2.56 -8.44
N GLY A 96 -0.26 -2.67 -7.11
CA GLY A 96 -0.58 -1.57 -6.18
C GLY A 96 0.20 -0.30 -6.50
N LEU A 97 1.51 -0.41 -6.75
CA LEU A 97 2.36 0.75 -7.09
C LEU A 97 2.02 1.35 -8.46
N LEU A 98 1.63 0.53 -9.45
CA LEU A 98 1.15 1.03 -10.74
C LEU A 98 -0.16 1.83 -10.57
N LEU A 99 -1.07 1.34 -9.75
CA LEU A 99 -2.37 1.98 -9.53
C LEU A 99 -2.23 3.37 -8.93
N LEU A 100 -1.23 3.58 -8.07
CA LEU A 100 -0.96 4.85 -7.40
C LEU A 100 -0.46 5.95 -8.32
N ILE A 101 0.38 5.60 -9.28
CA ILE A 101 0.83 6.58 -10.27
C ILE A 101 -0.24 6.85 -11.33
N SER A 102 -1.26 5.99 -11.41
CA SER A 102 -2.37 6.13 -12.33
C SER A 102 -3.42 7.08 -11.74
N THR A 103 -3.27 8.37 -12.02
CA THR A 103 -4.17 9.44 -11.54
C THR A 103 -5.23 9.85 -12.56
N ASP A 104 -5.12 9.41 -13.81
CA ASP A 104 -6.09 9.68 -14.88
C ASP A 104 -6.78 8.37 -15.30
N LYS A 105 -8.03 8.22 -14.85
CA LYS A 105 -8.87 7.07 -15.15
C LYS A 105 -9.09 6.88 -16.65
N THR A 106 -9.33 7.95 -17.40
CA THR A 106 -9.55 7.87 -18.85
C THR A 106 -8.30 7.37 -19.55
N ARG A 107 -7.14 7.92 -19.20
CA ARG A 107 -5.85 7.49 -19.77
C ARG A 107 -5.53 6.04 -19.43
N TYR A 108 -5.76 5.63 -18.20
CA TYR A 108 -5.57 4.25 -17.75
C TYR A 108 -6.48 3.27 -18.49
N LEU A 109 -7.76 3.60 -18.63
CA LEU A 109 -8.72 2.79 -19.38
C LEU A 109 -8.36 2.70 -20.86
N ASN A 110 -7.91 3.80 -21.46
CA ASN A 110 -7.46 3.81 -22.84
C ASN A 110 -6.19 2.97 -23.01
N ALA A 111 -5.26 3.00 -22.07
CA ALA A 111 -4.11 2.12 -22.09
C ALA A 111 -4.52 0.65 -22.06
N ILE A 112 -5.45 0.28 -21.17
CA ILE A 112 -5.98 -1.08 -21.06
C ILE A 112 -6.70 -1.52 -22.33
N LYS A 113 -7.56 -0.66 -22.89
CA LYS A 113 -8.31 -0.96 -24.12
C LYS A 113 -7.42 -1.17 -25.34
N ASN A 114 -6.22 -0.59 -25.34
CA ASN A 114 -5.25 -0.72 -26.42
C ASN A 114 -4.12 -1.71 -26.09
N LEU A 115 -4.23 -2.46 -24.99
CA LEU A 115 -3.26 -3.48 -24.61
C LEU A 115 -3.17 -4.57 -25.67
N ASP A 116 -4.26 -4.86 -26.39
CA ASP A 116 -4.39 -5.83 -27.49
C ASP A 116 -3.49 -5.54 -28.71
N ARG A 117 -3.01 -4.30 -28.84
CA ARG A 117 -2.30 -3.79 -30.02
C ARG A 117 -0.79 -3.64 -29.86
N SER A 118 -0.26 -3.74 -28.64
CA SER A 118 1.17 -3.51 -28.40
C SER A 118 1.92 -4.78 -28.01
N ILE A 119 3.07 -5.00 -28.65
CA ILE A 119 4.08 -5.92 -28.14
C ILE A 119 4.69 -5.27 -26.87
N PRO A 120 4.93 -6.02 -25.78
CA PRO A 120 5.53 -5.50 -24.55
C PRO A 120 7.00 -5.05 -24.69
N ILE A 121 7.53 -4.87 -25.91
CA ILE A 121 8.93 -4.58 -26.20
C ILE A 121 9.01 -3.26 -26.95
N THR A 122 9.81 -2.35 -26.41
CA THR A 122 10.00 -1.01 -26.95
C THR A 122 11.48 -0.68 -27.03
N SER A 123 11.98 -0.53 -28.25
CA SER A 123 13.30 0.07 -28.50
C SER A 123 13.22 1.58 -28.30
N VAL A 124 14.21 2.16 -27.63
CA VAL A 124 14.30 3.60 -27.37
C VAL A 124 15.49 4.25 -28.07
N ASP A 125 15.38 5.55 -28.32
CA ASP A 125 16.50 6.35 -28.82
C ASP A 125 17.56 6.57 -27.73
N GLU A 126 18.75 6.97 -28.15
CA GLU A 126 19.92 7.13 -27.28
C GLU A 126 19.71 8.09 -26.10
N ASN A 127 18.97 9.19 -26.31
CA ASN A 127 18.74 10.16 -25.24
C ASN A 127 17.78 9.60 -24.20
N THR A 128 16.69 8.99 -24.67
CA THR A 128 15.73 8.29 -23.80
C THR A 128 16.41 7.18 -23.01
N ARG A 129 17.27 6.39 -23.67
CA ARG A 129 18.05 5.32 -23.04
C ARG A 129 18.85 5.83 -21.85
N LYS A 130 19.69 6.86 -22.06
CA LYS A 130 20.52 7.46 -21.00
C LYS A 130 19.71 7.93 -19.80
N GLN A 131 18.54 8.50 -20.03
CA GLN A 131 17.67 8.98 -18.94
C GLN A 131 17.11 7.83 -18.11
N ILE A 132 16.69 6.74 -18.77
CA ILE A 132 16.14 5.56 -18.10
C ILE A 132 17.25 4.84 -17.33
N GLU A 133 18.41 4.65 -17.93
CA GLU A 133 19.57 4.04 -17.28
C GLU A 133 20.01 4.85 -16.06
N PHE A 134 20.09 6.18 -16.17
CA PHE A 134 20.41 7.07 -15.05
C PHE A 134 19.44 6.90 -13.87
N LEU A 135 18.13 6.87 -14.13
CA LEU A 135 17.13 6.67 -13.07
C LEU A 135 17.22 5.26 -12.46
N CYS A 136 17.43 4.23 -13.28
CA CYS A 136 17.62 2.86 -12.79
C CYS A 136 18.87 2.76 -11.90
N GLU A 137 19.98 3.34 -12.34
CA GLU A 137 21.23 3.36 -11.57
C GLU A 137 21.08 4.13 -10.26
N THR A 138 20.41 5.29 -10.29
CA THR A 138 20.12 6.08 -9.09
C THR A 138 19.37 5.24 -8.04
N VAL A 139 18.27 4.58 -8.44
CA VAL A 139 17.51 3.73 -7.50
C VAL A 139 18.31 2.51 -7.05
N TYR A 140 19.09 1.90 -7.95
CA TYR A 140 19.92 0.73 -7.64
C TYR A 140 21.04 1.03 -6.64
N VAL A 141 21.73 2.17 -6.77
CA VAL A 141 22.81 2.60 -5.88
C VAL A 141 22.25 3.06 -4.53
N GLU A 142 21.18 3.85 -4.53
CA GLU A 142 20.56 4.32 -3.29
C GLU A 142 20.04 3.15 -2.44
N LYS A 143 19.48 2.10 -3.07
CA LYS A 143 19.08 0.87 -2.35
C LYS A 143 20.22 0.13 -1.66
N GLN A 144 21.47 0.32 -2.09
CA GLN A 144 22.63 -0.33 -1.47
C GLN A 144 23.24 0.51 -0.35
N THR A 145 23.02 1.82 -0.37
CA THR A 145 23.72 2.79 0.49
C THR A 145 22.81 3.41 1.54
N SER A 146 21.50 3.47 1.29
CA SER A 146 20.53 4.17 2.12
C SER A 146 19.76 3.24 3.06
N LEU A 147 19.56 3.71 4.29
CA LEU A 147 18.62 3.15 5.28
C LEU A 147 17.26 3.90 5.26
N GLY A 148 17.05 4.83 4.31
CA GLY A 148 15.98 5.82 4.33
C GLY A 148 14.75 5.53 3.44
N ASN A 149 13.84 6.52 3.39
CA ASN A 149 12.58 6.46 2.64
C ASN A 149 12.83 6.49 1.11
N MET A 150 12.66 5.34 0.46
CA MET A 150 12.80 5.15 -1.00
C MET A 150 11.50 5.39 -1.80
N GLU A 151 10.41 5.75 -1.13
CA GLU A 151 9.06 5.75 -1.70
C GLU A 151 8.94 6.70 -2.89
N ALA A 152 9.42 7.94 -2.72
CA ALA A 152 9.41 8.96 -3.77
C ALA A 152 10.25 8.55 -4.98
N LEU A 153 11.39 7.89 -4.76
CA LEU A 153 12.25 7.39 -5.83
C LEU A 153 11.61 6.23 -6.59
N HIS A 154 10.98 5.28 -5.89
CA HIS A 154 10.23 4.19 -6.51
C HIS A 154 9.07 4.71 -7.37
N ILE A 155 8.28 5.64 -6.82
CA ILE A 155 7.17 6.29 -7.53
C ILE A 155 7.71 7.02 -8.77
N SER A 156 8.80 7.77 -8.63
CA SER A 156 9.39 8.52 -9.75
C SER A 156 9.86 7.59 -10.88
N LEU A 157 10.57 6.50 -10.55
CA LEU A 157 11.03 5.52 -11.52
C LEU A 157 9.84 4.85 -12.24
N VAL A 158 8.84 4.38 -11.49
CA VAL A 158 7.68 3.69 -12.08
C VAL A 158 6.82 4.65 -12.91
N ALA A 159 6.65 5.89 -12.46
CA ALA A 159 5.95 6.93 -13.22
C ALA A 159 6.67 7.25 -14.53
N TYR A 160 8.00 7.36 -14.48
CA TYR A 160 8.81 7.60 -15.68
C TYR A 160 8.70 6.45 -16.67
N LEU A 161 8.97 5.21 -16.23
CA LEU A 161 8.85 4.02 -17.08
C LEU A 161 7.45 3.89 -17.70
N SER A 162 6.40 4.11 -16.91
CA SER A 162 5.01 4.05 -17.39
C SER A 162 4.69 5.15 -18.40
N TYR A 163 5.17 6.37 -18.18
CA TYR A 163 5.03 7.47 -19.14
C TYR A 163 5.66 7.11 -20.49
N PHE A 164 6.87 6.53 -20.49
CA PHE A 164 7.56 6.15 -21.72
C PHE A 164 6.88 5.01 -22.47
N SER A 165 6.47 3.95 -21.77
CA SER A 165 5.70 2.86 -22.36
C SER A 165 4.48 3.38 -23.13
N HIS A 166 3.71 4.30 -22.53
CA HIS A 166 2.55 4.90 -23.20
C HIS A 166 2.91 5.81 -24.38
N LYS A 167 3.96 6.63 -24.25
CA LYS A 167 4.40 7.54 -25.32
C LYS A 167 4.81 6.77 -26.56
N THR A 168 5.54 5.67 -26.41
CA THR A 168 6.05 4.90 -27.54
C THR A 168 4.98 4.02 -28.17
N GLN A 169 4.08 3.45 -27.37
CA GLN A 169 2.89 2.75 -27.85
C GLN A 169 2.04 3.68 -28.73
N SER A 170 1.88 4.95 -28.34
CA SER A 170 1.16 5.98 -29.10
C SER A 170 1.80 6.32 -30.47
N ARG A 171 3.12 6.10 -30.63
CA ARG A 171 3.85 6.36 -31.88
C ARG A 171 3.86 5.17 -32.84
N LYS A 172 3.89 3.94 -32.31
CA LYS A 172 3.95 2.69 -33.11
C LYS A 172 2.60 2.18 -33.62
N PHE A 173 1.50 2.93 -33.44
CA PHE A 173 0.16 2.61 -33.99
C PHE A 173 0.10 2.46 -35.54
N GLN A 174 1.24 2.51 -36.25
CA GLN A 174 1.34 2.47 -37.70
C GLN A 174 2.14 1.28 -38.28
N GLU A 175 2.69 0.36 -37.47
CA GLU A 175 3.40 -0.84 -37.97
C GLU A 175 2.62 -2.13 -37.69
N LYS A 176 2.72 -3.10 -38.62
CA LYS A 176 1.95 -4.36 -38.73
C LYS A 176 1.41 -4.91 -37.40
N GLU A 177 0.10 -5.16 -37.34
CA GLU A 177 -0.58 -5.75 -36.19
C GLU A 177 0.07 -7.07 -35.75
N PHE A 178 0.62 -7.09 -34.55
CA PHE A 178 1.05 -8.32 -33.90
C PHE A 178 -0.16 -9.20 -33.58
N GLN A 179 -0.26 -10.36 -34.22
CA GLN A 179 -1.33 -11.31 -33.93
C GLN A 179 -0.99 -12.21 -32.75
N ARG A 180 -1.74 -12.03 -31.65
CA ARG A 180 -1.68 -12.90 -30.47
C ARG A 180 -2.27 -14.26 -30.76
N ASN A 181 -1.60 -15.29 -30.27
CA ASN A 181 -2.17 -16.64 -30.23
C ASN A 181 -3.37 -16.72 -29.27
N PRO A 182 -4.23 -17.75 -29.39
CA PRO A 182 -5.42 -17.90 -28.55
C PRO A 182 -5.12 -17.86 -27.05
N ALA A 183 -4.08 -18.56 -26.59
CA ALA A 183 -3.73 -18.63 -25.18
C ALA A 183 -3.42 -17.25 -24.58
N TRP A 184 -2.68 -16.41 -25.33
CA TRP A 184 -2.41 -15.02 -24.95
C TRP A 184 -3.70 -14.23 -24.82
N LYS A 185 -4.59 -14.27 -25.84
CA LYS A 185 -5.86 -13.53 -25.81
C LYS A 185 -6.70 -13.92 -24.59
N ILE A 186 -6.81 -15.22 -24.29
CA ILE A 186 -7.59 -15.73 -23.17
C ILE A 186 -7.00 -15.28 -21.82
N VAL A 187 -5.68 -15.45 -21.62
CA VAL A 187 -5.06 -15.07 -20.33
C VAL A 187 -5.16 -13.58 -20.08
N GLU A 188 -4.99 -12.76 -21.12
CA GLU A 188 -5.16 -11.31 -21.03
C GLU A 188 -6.61 -10.91 -20.74
N TYR A 189 -7.57 -11.52 -21.44
CA TYR A 189 -9.00 -11.24 -21.23
C TYR A 189 -9.41 -11.52 -19.79
N ILE A 190 -8.99 -12.65 -19.21
CA ILE A 190 -9.25 -12.97 -17.80
C ILE A 190 -8.69 -11.89 -16.88
N GLN A 191 -7.56 -11.26 -17.22
CA GLN A 191 -6.90 -10.29 -16.34
C GLN A 191 -7.65 -8.96 -16.32
N ILE A 192 -8.15 -8.55 -17.48
CA ILE A 192 -8.89 -7.31 -17.65
C ILE A 192 -10.33 -7.46 -17.13
N HIS A 193 -10.99 -8.58 -17.45
CA HIS A 193 -12.41 -8.82 -17.18
C HIS A 193 -12.68 -9.69 -15.95
N HIS A 194 -11.68 -9.91 -15.06
CA HIS A 194 -11.82 -10.80 -13.90
C HIS A 194 -13.01 -10.50 -12.98
N GLN A 195 -13.48 -9.24 -12.96
CA GLN A 195 -14.61 -8.81 -12.13
C GLN A 195 -15.96 -9.38 -12.62
N GLU A 196 -16.03 -9.75 -13.90
CA GLU A 196 -17.23 -10.30 -14.53
C GLU A 196 -17.46 -11.78 -14.16
N ASN A 197 -18.65 -12.28 -14.46
CA ASN A 197 -18.98 -13.69 -14.26
C ASN A 197 -18.43 -14.56 -15.39
N LEU A 198 -17.10 -14.68 -15.43
CA LEU A 198 -16.41 -15.40 -16.49
C LEU A 198 -16.59 -16.92 -16.36
N SER A 199 -16.85 -17.55 -17.51
CA SER A 199 -16.82 -19.00 -17.73
C SER A 199 -16.08 -19.29 -19.04
N PRO A 200 -15.61 -20.53 -19.27
CA PRO A 200 -15.00 -20.91 -20.56
C PRO A 200 -15.91 -20.60 -21.75
N SER A 201 -17.20 -20.92 -21.65
CA SER A 201 -18.20 -20.63 -22.69
C SER A 201 -18.39 -19.13 -22.93
N PHE A 202 -18.34 -18.30 -21.88
CA PHE A 202 -18.42 -16.85 -22.02
C PHE A 202 -17.20 -16.31 -22.77
N VAL A 203 -15.99 -16.67 -22.33
CA VAL A 203 -14.74 -16.20 -22.96
C VAL A 203 -14.59 -16.70 -24.39
N SER A 204 -15.04 -17.93 -24.67
CA SER A 204 -15.12 -18.49 -26.02
C SER A 204 -15.91 -17.58 -26.97
N LYS A 205 -17.11 -17.15 -26.56
CA LYS A 205 -17.97 -16.27 -27.35
C LYS A 205 -17.35 -14.88 -27.53
N GLU A 206 -16.87 -14.28 -26.46
CA GLU A 206 -16.30 -12.91 -26.49
C GLU A 206 -15.05 -12.80 -27.37
N LEU A 207 -14.22 -13.85 -27.39
CA LEU A 207 -12.97 -13.85 -28.17
C LEU A 207 -13.07 -14.55 -29.53
N ALA A 208 -14.24 -15.09 -29.88
CA ALA A 208 -14.42 -15.97 -31.05
C ALA A 208 -13.38 -17.12 -31.10
N ILE A 209 -13.14 -17.76 -29.94
CA ILE A 209 -12.26 -18.92 -29.79
C ILE A 209 -13.11 -20.13 -29.44
N GLU A 210 -12.81 -21.30 -30.01
CA GLU A 210 -13.54 -22.54 -29.68
C GLU A 210 -13.45 -22.88 -28.18
N GLU A 211 -14.59 -23.17 -27.54
CA GLU A 211 -14.68 -23.44 -26.10
C GLU A 211 -13.76 -24.60 -25.66
N ALA A 212 -13.62 -25.63 -26.50
CA ALA A 212 -12.75 -26.78 -26.26
C ALA A 212 -11.27 -26.41 -26.12
N ILE A 213 -10.83 -25.27 -26.66
CA ILE A 213 -9.45 -24.79 -26.62
C ILE A 213 -9.18 -23.94 -25.37
N VAL A 214 -10.20 -23.31 -24.79
CA VAL A 214 -10.04 -22.31 -23.72
C VAL A 214 -9.32 -22.88 -22.50
N GLY A 215 -9.79 -24.02 -21.99
CA GLY A 215 -9.17 -24.69 -20.85
C GLY A 215 -7.76 -25.22 -21.14
N PRO A 216 -7.59 -26.10 -22.16
CA PRO A 216 -6.30 -26.69 -22.49
C PRO A 216 -5.20 -25.66 -22.79
N SER A 217 -5.49 -24.63 -23.60
CA SER A 217 -4.49 -23.61 -23.96
C SER A 217 -4.02 -22.79 -22.76
N LEU A 218 -4.92 -22.47 -21.82
CA LEU A 218 -4.55 -21.83 -20.56
C LEU A 218 -3.71 -22.74 -19.67
N PHE A 219 -4.08 -24.02 -19.57
CA PHE A 219 -3.36 -24.98 -18.75
C PHE A 219 -1.95 -25.22 -19.28
N GLU A 220 -1.79 -25.37 -20.59
CA GLU A 220 -0.48 -25.48 -21.25
C GLU A 220 0.38 -24.22 -21.04
N LEU A 221 -0.24 -23.04 -21.10
CA LEU A 221 0.46 -21.78 -20.93
C LEU A 221 0.87 -21.53 -19.47
N THR A 222 -0.03 -21.77 -18.52
CA THR A 222 0.09 -21.28 -17.13
C THR A 222 0.23 -22.37 -16.07
N GLY A 223 -0.02 -23.63 -16.43
CA GLY A 223 -0.13 -24.76 -15.51
C GLY A 223 -1.39 -24.74 -14.63
N LYS A 224 -2.37 -23.89 -14.94
CA LYS A 224 -3.59 -23.68 -14.12
C LYS A 224 -4.85 -23.85 -14.93
N SER A 225 -5.88 -24.39 -14.29
CA SER A 225 -7.23 -24.39 -14.87
C SER A 225 -7.79 -22.98 -14.96
N PHE A 226 -8.80 -22.79 -15.79
CA PHE A 226 -9.49 -21.51 -15.98
C PHE A 226 -9.89 -20.86 -14.65
N TYR A 227 -10.55 -21.61 -13.76
CA TYR A 227 -11.03 -21.08 -12.48
C TYR A 227 -9.91 -20.86 -11.47
N GLN A 228 -8.84 -21.67 -11.50
CA GLN A 228 -7.66 -21.43 -10.67
C GLN A 228 -6.97 -20.13 -11.06
N LEU A 229 -6.80 -19.90 -12.36
CA LEU A 229 -6.23 -18.66 -12.89
C LEU A 229 -7.11 -17.46 -12.56
N LEU A 230 -8.43 -17.56 -12.80
CA LEU A 230 -9.38 -16.49 -12.47
C LEU A 230 -9.29 -16.11 -10.98
N ASN A 231 -9.33 -17.09 -10.07
CA ASN A 231 -9.21 -16.83 -8.64
C ASN A 231 -7.86 -16.21 -8.28
N GLN A 232 -6.74 -16.67 -8.88
CA GLN A 232 -5.43 -16.06 -8.65
C GLN A 232 -5.43 -14.57 -9.05
N VAL A 233 -6.01 -14.23 -10.21
CA VAL A 233 -6.12 -12.85 -10.65
C VAL A 233 -6.95 -12.03 -9.66
N ARG A 234 -8.13 -12.52 -9.27
CA ARG A 234 -9.00 -11.80 -8.32
C ARG A 234 -8.33 -11.59 -6.97
N ILE A 235 -7.67 -12.60 -6.42
CA ILE A 235 -6.96 -12.49 -5.13
C ILE A 235 -5.75 -11.54 -5.23
N ARG A 236 -4.99 -11.57 -6.32
CA ARG A 236 -3.88 -10.62 -6.54
C ARG A 236 -4.38 -9.16 -6.59
N ASN A 237 -5.49 -8.92 -7.28
CA ASN A 237 -6.14 -7.60 -7.32
C ASN A 237 -6.67 -7.21 -5.93
N ALA A 238 -7.28 -8.14 -5.20
CA ALA A 238 -7.74 -7.91 -3.82
C ALA A 238 -6.57 -7.52 -2.90
N ALA A 239 -5.44 -8.23 -2.99
CA ALA A 239 -4.21 -7.94 -2.26
C ALA A 239 -3.74 -6.49 -2.47
N ALA A 240 -3.81 -6.00 -3.72
CA ALA A 240 -3.48 -4.61 -4.03
C ALA A 240 -4.48 -3.60 -3.44
N LEU A 241 -5.76 -3.96 -3.34
CA LEU A 241 -6.78 -3.08 -2.75
C LEU A 241 -6.70 -3.00 -1.22
N PHE A 242 -6.06 -3.96 -0.54
CA PHE A 242 -5.92 -3.93 0.91
C PHE A 242 -5.04 -2.78 1.44
N GLN A 243 -4.36 -2.04 0.56
CA GLN A 243 -3.66 -0.80 0.91
C GLN A 243 -4.59 0.40 1.16
N TYR A 244 -5.87 0.28 0.80
CA TYR A 244 -6.89 1.31 0.98
C TYR A 244 -7.73 0.99 2.23
N ASP A 245 -7.49 1.72 3.33
CA ASP A 245 -8.10 1.47 4.64
C ASP A 245 -9.61 1.72 4.67
N ASP A 246 -10.11 2.59 3.78
CA ASP A 246 -11.50 2.95 3.58
C ASP A 246 -12.35 1.83 2.97
N LEU A 247 -11.71 0.84 2.34
CA LEU A 247 -12.40 -0.33 1.79
C LEU A 247 -12.51 -1.46 2.82
N SER A 248 -13.73 -1.88 3.13
CA SER A 248 -13.96 -3.11 3.89
C SER A 248 -13.54 -4.34 3.10
N THR A 249 -13.15 -5.42 3.80
CA THR A 249 -12.79 -6.71 3.19
C THR A 249 -13.88 -7.24 2.24
N ASN A 250 -15.15 -7.00 2.59
CA ASN A 250 -16.31 -7.40 1.79
C ASN A 250 -16.43 -6.57 0.50
N GLN A 251 -16.27 -5.24 0.60
CA GLN A 251 -16.22 -4.37 -0.58
C GLN A 251 -15.09 -4.78 -1.54
N ILE A 252 -13.89 -5.08 -1.02
CA ILE A 252 -12.77 -5.58 -1.83
C ILE A 252 -13.14 -6.87 -2.56
N GLY A 253 -13.72 -7.85 -1.85
CA GLY A 253 -14.18 -9.09 -2.47
C GLY A 253 -15.16 -8.85 -3.63
N LYS A 254 -16.15 -7.96 -3.41
CA LYS A 254 -17.13 -7.58 -4.44
C LYS A 254 -16.49 -6.89 -5.64
N ILE A 255 -15.61 -5.92 -5.41
CA ILE A 255 -14.85 -5.21 -6.46
C ILE A 255 -14.05 -6.21 -7.30
N CYS A 256 -13.45 -7.22 -6.67
CA CYS A 256 -12.70 -8.25 -7.37
C CYS A 256 -13.58 -9.32 -8.05
N GLY A 257 -14.91 -9.19 -8.06
CA GLY A 257 -15.82 -10.10 -8.75
C GLY A 257 -16.29 -11.32 -7.94
N TYR A 258 -16.10 -11.33 -6.62
CA TYR A 258 -16.67 -12.36 -5.75
C TYR A 258 -18.11 -12.06 -5.37
N ARG A 259 -19.01 -13.03 -5.60
CA ARG A 259 -20.42 -12.96 -5.18
C ARG A 259 -20.67 -13.46 -3.76
N SER A 260 -19.79 -14.33 -3.26
CA SER A 260 -19.88 -14.93 -1.93
C SER A 260 -18.66 -14.53 -1.12
N GLU A 261 -18.90 -13.87 0.02
CA GLU A 261 -17.87 -13.53 0.99
C GLU A 261 -17.16 -14.79 1.50
N ALA A 262 -17.91 -15.83 1.85
CA ALA A 262 -17.33 -17.08 2.32
C ALA A 262 -16.37 -17.71 1.29
N TYR A 263 -16.74 -17.66 0.01
CA TYR A 263 -15.87 -18.15 -1.06
C TYR A 263 -14.63 -17.26 -1.25
N PHE A 264 -14.78 -15.93 -1.18
CA PHE A 264 -13.64 -15.00 -1.21
C PHE A 264 -12.65 -15.30 -0.08
N TYR A 265 -13.11 -15.40 1.18
CA TYR A 265 -12.25 -15.71 2.32
C TYR A 265 -11.53 -17.06 2.16
N LYS A 266 -12.24 -18.08 1.67
CA LYS A 266 -11.65 -19.40 1.39
C LYS A 266 -10.54 -19.28 0.35
N MET A 267 -10.81 -18.67 -0.80
CA MET A 267 -9.84 -18.53 -1.90
C MET A 267 -8.66 -17.63 -1.51
N PHE A 268 -8.90 -16.56 -0.77
CA PHE A 268 -7.86 -15.68 -0.28
C PHE A 268 -6.91 -16.43 0.65
N LYS A 269 -7.45 -17.18 1.63
CA LYS A 269 -6.65 -17.99 2.55
C LYS A 269 -5.86 -19.08 1.83
N GLU A 270 -6.47 -19.75 0.85
CA GLU A 270 -5.81 -20.79 0.05
C GLU A 270 -4.64 -20.24 -0.79
N ILE A 271 -4.83 -19.07 -1.43
CA ILE A 271 -3.83 -18.50 -2.34
C ILE A 271 -2.74 -17.73 -1.57
N MET A 272 -3.12 -16.95 -0.56
CA MET A 272 -2.20 -16.09 0.20
C MET A 272 -1.62 -16.77 1.44
N GLN A 273 -2.08 -17.99 1.78
CA GLN A 273 -1.69 -18.74 2.99
C GLN A 273 -2.00 -18.01 4.31
N MET A 274 -2.85 -16.99 4.26
CA MET A 274 -3.33 -16.22 5.41
C MET A 274 -4.70 -15.62 5.10
N THR A 275 -5.50 -15.33 6.11
CA THR A 275 -6.81 -14.72 5.94
C THR A 275 -6.73 -13.28 5.44
N PRO A 276 -7.78 -12.75 4.81
CA PRO A 276 -7.84 -11.33 4.44
C PRO A 276 -7.56 -10.37 5.61
N LEU A 277 -8.01 -10.72 6.81
CA LEU A 277 -7.81 -9.91 8.01
C LEU A 277 -6.35 -9.94 8.46
N GLU A 278 -5.71 -11.10 8.48
CA GLU A 278 -4.27 -11.24 8.78
C GLU A 278 -3.42 -10.50 7.75
N TYR A 279 -3.77 -10.61 6.46
CA TYR A 279 -3.08 -9.89 5.39
C TYR A 279 -3.17 -8.37 5.57
N ARG A 280 -4.37 -7.84 5.80
CA ARG A 280 -4.58 -6.40 6.07
C ARG A 280 -3.79 -5.94 7.30
N LYS A 281 -3.81 -6.73 8.37
CA LYS A 281 -3.02 -6.46 9.57
C LYS A 281 -1.52 -6.52 9.33
N GLY A 282 -1.04 -7.33 8.38
CA GLY A 282 0.37 -7.44 8.01
C GLY A 282 0.86 -6.32 7.08
N LEU A 283 -0.01 -5.74 6.25
CA LEU A 283 0.31 -4.53 5.46
C LEU A 283 0.52 -3.31 6.37
N SER A 284 -0.20 -3.30 7.49
CA SER A 284 0.18 -2.45 8.61
C SER A 284 1.47 -3.04 9.20
N ASN A 285 2.61 -2.34 9.14
CA ASN A 285 3.78 -2.73 9.95
C ASN A 285 3.32 -2.98 11.41
N PRO A 286 4.08 -3.70 12.24
CA PRO A 286 3.90 -3.67 13.69
C PRO A 286 3.94 -2.26 14.30
N SER A 287 4.37 -1.23 13.57
CA SER A 287 4.14 0.19 13.92
C SER A 287 2.71 0.69 13.69
N THR A 288 1.81 -0.17 13.20
CA THR A 288 0.41 0.11 12.86
C THR A 288 -0.52 -1.10 13.08
N SER A 289 -0.08 -2.18 13.71
CA SER A 289 -0.98 -3.17 14.33
C SER A 289 -1.39 -2.66 15.71
N GLY A 290 -2.33 -1.70 15.73
CA GLY A 290 -2.49 -0.82 16.88
C GLY A 290 -1.29 0.11 16.99
N LYS A 291 -1.47 1.37 17.40
CA LYS A 291 -0.29 2.10 17.86
C LYS A 291 0.31 1.23 18.98
N SER A 292 1.58 0.86 18.87
CA SER A 292 2.33 0.50 20.07
C SER A 292 2.44 1.79 20.84
N TYR A 293 1.42 2.13 21.61
CA TYR A 293 1.51 3.25 22.53
C TYR A 293 2.63 2.91 23.49
N ASP A 294 3.70 3.69 23.44
CA ASP A 294 4.52 3.85 24.61
C ASP A 294 3.75 4.71 25.63
N ALA A 295 4.29 4.85 26.83
CA ALA A 295 3.63 5.63 27.85
C ALA A 295 3.50 7.12 27.47
N TRP A 296 4.40 7.65 26.63
CA TRP A 296 4.39 9.06 26.22
C TRP A 296 3.19 9.40 25.35
N GLU A 297 2.80 8.53 24.43
CA GLU A 297 1.59 8.75 23.64
C GLU A 297 0.32 8.74 24.50
N ILE A 298 0.28 7.93 25.56
CA ILE A 298 -0.80 7.98 26.57
C ILE A 298 -0.78 9.30 27.31
N ALA A 299 0.39 9.78 27.72
CA ALA A 299 0.55 11.07 28.38
C ALA A 299 0.09 12.23 27.49
N MET A 300 0.43 12.21 26.20
CA MET A 300 0.01 13.23 25.23
C MET A 300 -1.50 13.22 25.00
N TYR A 301 -2.09 12.03 24.80
CA TYR A 301 -3.54 11.90 24.65
C TYR A 301 -4.29 12.41 25.89
N LEU A 302 -3.78 12.09 27.09
CA LEU A 302 -4.31 12.60 28.34
C LEU A 302 -4.22 14.13 28.40
N LEU A 303 -3.07 14.72 28.06
CA LEU A 303 -2.88 16.16 28.06
C LEU A 303 -3.84 16.89 27.11
N GLU A 304 -3.99 16.39 25.88
CA GLU A 304 -4.89 16.98 24.86
C GLU A 304 -6.36 16.96 25.28
N ASN A 305 -6.76 15.94 26.06
CA ASN A 305 -8.16 15.71 26.42
C ASN A 305 -8.46 15.98 27.90
N CYS A 306 -7.47 16.40 28.71
CA CYS A 306 -7.63 16.47 30.15
C CYS A 306 -8.72 17.45 30.61
N ARG A 307 -9.01 18.49 29.83
CA ARG A 307 -10.03 19.49 30.18
C ARG A 307 -11.47 19.02 29.96
N LYS A 308 -11.68 17.86 29.32
CA LYS A 308 -12.99 17.25 29.11
C LYS A 308 -13.24 16.17 30.16
N GLU A 309 -14.49 15.71 30.27
CA GLU A 309 -14.77 14.47 30.96
C GLU A 309 -14.12 13.32 30.19
N LEU A 310 -13.18 12.62 30.84
CA LEU A 310 -12.41 11.54 30.25
C LEU A 310 -12.22 10.43 31.28
N SER A 311 -12.90 9.32 31.06
CA SER A 311 -12.70 8.08 31.79
C SER A 311 -11.61 7.20 31.15
N ILE A 312 -11.06 6.26 31.92
CA ILE A 312 -10.11 5.28 31.38
C ILE A 312 -10.77 4.36 30.33
N VAL A 313 -12.10 4.18 30.40
CA VAL A 313 -12.85 3.39 29.42
C VAL A 313 -12.89 4.11 28.07
N GLU A 314 -13.19 5.41 28.09
CA GLU A 314 -13.21 6.24 26.88
C GLU A 314 -11.81 6.40 26.29
N ALA A 315 -10.79 6.61 27.12
CA ALA A 315 -9.41 6.65 26.66
C ALA A 315 -8.97 5.31 26.08
N ALA A 316 -9.30 4.18 26.73
CA ALA A 316 -9.04 2.85 26.21
C ALA A 316 -9.70 2.62 24.85
N ALA A 317 -10.96 3.03 24.68
CA ALA A 317 -11.68 2.92 23.41
C ALA A 317 -11.09 3.84 22.32
N GLY A 318 -10.87 5.13 22.63
CA GLY A 318 -10.32 6.12 21.70
C GLY A 318 -8.87 5.83 21.30
N MET A 319 -8.12 5.16 22.18
CA MET A 319 -6.77 4.72 21.90
C MET A 319 -6.70 3.28 21.36
N ASN A 320 -7.79 2.51 21.37
CA ASN A 320 -7.76 1.08 21.02
C ASN A 320 -6.77 0.26 21.88
N LEU A 321 -6.77 0.52 23.19
CA LEU A 321 -5.97 -0.17 24.22
C LEU A 321 -6.89 -0.85 25.25
N SER A 322 -6.37 -1.79 26.03
CA SER A 322 -7.05 -2.23 27.26
C SER A 322 -6.73 -1.28 28.42
N GLN A 323 -7.67 -1.08 29.34
CA GLN A 323 -7.47 -0.28 30.56
C GLN A 323 -6.24 -0.77 31.37
N LYS A 324 -6.03 -2.09 31.39
CA LYS A 324 -4.87 -2.71 32.06
C LYS A 324 -3.55 -2.32 31.40
N LYS A 325 -3.50 -2.28 30.06
CA LYS A 325 -2.29 -1.90 29.32
C LYS A 325 -1.93 -0.43 29.52
N ILE A 326 -2.93 0.46 29.58
CA ILE A 326 -2.73 1.89 29.88
C ILE A 326 -2.03 2.06 31.23
N ASN A 327 -2.59 1.50 32.31
CA ASN A 327 -1.99 1.63 33.63
C ASN A 327 -0.63 0.95 33.74
N HIS A 328 -0.43 -0.19 33.08
CA HIS A 328 0.86 -0.87 33.08
C HIS A 328 1.96 -0.01 32.46
N LEU A 329 1.72 0.60 31.29
CA LEU A 329 2.70 1.45 30.60
C LEU A 329 3.02 2.73 31.38
N LEU A 330 1.99 3.40 31.93
CA LEU A 330 2.15 4.59 32.76
C LEU A 330 2.91 4.30 34.06
N SER A 331 2.63 3.15 34.69
CA SER A 331 3.32 2.72 35.90
C SER A 331 4.78 2.37 35.63
N GLU A 332 5.06 1.69 34.52
CA GLU A 332 6.42 1.27 34.16
C GLU A 332 7.31 2.48 33.80
N THR A 333 6.76 3.46 33.08
CA THR A 333 7.56 4.57 32.53
C THR A 333 7.59 5.80 33.44
N PHE A 334 6.46 6.15 34.06
CA PHE A 334 6.31 7.39 34.85
C PHE A 334 5.99 7.13 36.32
N ASN A 335 5.91 5.87 36.74
CA ASN A 335 5.54 5.49 38.09
C ASN A 335 4.19 6.10 38.54
N THR A 336 3.20 6.10 37.63
CA THR A 336 1.89 6.72 37.86
C THR A 336 0.74 5.88 37.29
N THR A 337 -0.49 6.28 37.60
CA THR A 337 -1.72 5.70 37.06
C THR A 337 -2.39 6.66 36.08
N PHE A 338 -3.34 6.15 35.28
CA PHE A 338 -4.18 6.99 34.40
C PHE A 338 -4.84 8.15 35.17
N LYS A 339 -5.42 7.85 36.33
CA LYS A 339 -6.18 8.83 37.12
C LYS A 339 -5.27 9.91 37.68
N ASP A 340 -4.11 9.51 38.18
CA ASP A 340 -3.16 10.43 38.80
C ASP A 340 -2.53 11.33 37.74
N MET A 341 -2.04 10.78 36.63
CA MET A 341 -1.49 11.57 35.52
C MET A 341 -2.52 12.54 34.92
N LEU A 342 -3.76 12.09 34.70
CA LEU A 342 -4.84 12.96 34.22
C LEU A 342 -5.05 14.14 35.18
N ASN A 343 -5.17 13.87 36.49
CA ASN A 343 -5.36 14.92 37.48
C ASN A 343 -4.13 15.84 37.59
N GLN A 344 -2.91 15.31 37.40
CA GLN A 344 -1.67 16.10 37.36
C GLN A 344 -1.70 17.14 36.23
N PHE A 345 -2.07 16.74 35.01
CA PHE A 345 -2.21 17.71 33.91
C PHE A 345 -3.28 18.77 34.20
N ARG A 346 -4.43 18.35 34.77
CA ARG A 346 -5.49 19.28 35.13
C ARG A 346 -5.05 20.31 36.17
N VAL A 347 -4.33 19.90 37.22
CA VAL A 347 -3.84 20.84 38.25
C VAL A 347 -2.70 21.72 37.73
N GLN A 348 -1.88 21.24 36.81
CA GLN A 348 -0.85 22.04 36.14
C GLN A 348 -1.46 23.15 35.29
N ILE A 349 -2.47 22.85 34.46
CA ILE A 349 -3.21 23.87 33.71
C ILE A 349 -3.96 24.79 34.67
N GLY A 350 -4.58 24.23 35.72
CA GLY A 350 -5.31 24.99 36.72
C GLY A 350 -4.42 26.00 37.45
N ARG A 351 -3.17 25.65 37.75
CA ARG A 351 -2.18 26.59 38.30
C ARG A 351 -1.99 27.79 37.37
N THR A 352 -1.82 27.56 36.07
CA THR A 352 -1.68 28.64 35.08
C THR A 352 -2.92 29.54 35.07
N PHE A 353 -4.11 28.97 35.10
CA PHE A 353 -5.37 29.74 35.13
C PHE A 353 -5.53 30.57 36.41
N LEU A 354 -5.15 30.01 37.57
CA LEU A 354 -5.22 30.72 38.85
C LEU A 354 -4.24 31.90 38.93
N VAL A 355 -3.02 31.74 38.42
CA VAL A 355 -1.95 32.73 38.55
C VAL A 355 -1.95 33.75 37.42
N SER A 356 -2.21 33.30 36.19
CA SER A 356 -2.09 34.15 35.00
C SER A 356 -3.41 34.79 34.57
N LEU A 357 -4.54 34.14 34.87
CA LEU A 357 -5.88 34.58 34.45
C LEU A 357 -6.77 35.01 35.63
N ASP A 358 -6.28 34.91 36.87
CA ASP A 358 -6.99 35.28 38.09
C ASP A 358 -8.38 34.64 38.25
N LEU A 359 -8.57 33.46 37.67
CA LEU A 359 -9.88 32.78 37.69
C LEU A 359 -10.23 32.27 39.10
N PRO A 360 -11.50 32.36 39.52
CA PRO A 360 -11.96 31.74 40.76
C PRO A 360 -11.66 30.24 40.81
N VAL A 361 -11.41 29.70 42.01
CA VAL A 361 -11.07 28.27 42.19
C VAL A 361 -12.19 27.35 41.67
N GLN A 362 -13.44 27.71 41.90
CA GLN A 362 -14.59 26.94 41.42
C GLN A 362 -14.64 26.91 39.89
N GLU A 363 -14.45 28.06 39.24
CA GLU A 363 -14.47 28.17 37.78
C GLU A 363 -13.27 27.45 37.15
N THR A 364 -12.08 27.62 37.72
CA THR A 364 -10.87 26.91 37.30
C THR A 364 -11.08 25.40 37.34
N ALA A 365 -11.64 24.87 38.43
CA ALA A 365 -11.89 23.44 38.59
C ALA A 365 -12.74 22.88 37.44
N LEU A 366 -13.82 23.58 37.08
CA LEU A 366 -14.69 23.19 35.97
C LEU A 366 -13.97 23.30 34.62
N LEU A 367 -13.23 24.39 34.37
CA LEU A 367 -12.51 24.63 33.11
C LEU A 367 -11.38 23.65 32.81
N VAL A 368 -10.82 23.04 33.86
CA VAL A 368 -9.79 22.00 33.73
C VAL A 368 -10.36 20.59 33.85
N GLY A 369 -11.68 20.43 33.89
CA GLY A 369 -12.34 19.12 33.78
C GLY A 369 -12.56 18.37 35.10
N PHE A 370 -12.49 19.04 36.26
CA PHE A 370 -13.03 18.48 37.51
C PHE A 370 -14.53 18.73 37.61
N SER A 371 -15.26 17.79 38.21
CA SER A 371 -16.69 17.92 38.51
C SER A 371 -16.99 18.96 39.59
N ASP A 372 -16.03 19.21 40.48
CA ASP A 372 -16.20 20.07 41.64
C ASP A 372 -14.85 20.62 42.15
N SER A 373 -14.90 21.74 42.88
CA SER A 373 -13.70 22.38 43.43
C SER A 373 -13.05 21.61 44.57
N THR A 374 -13.80 20.77 45.30
CA THR A 374 -13.24 19.99 46.41
C THR A 374 -12.23 18.97 45.88
N SER A 375 -12.60 18.27 44.80
CA SER A 375 -11.75 17.34 44.07
C SER A 375 -10.52 18.04 43.49
N PHE A 376 -10.68 19.22 42.89
CA PHE A 376 -9.56 20.02 42.39
C PHE A 376 -8.61 20.44 43.51
N ILE A 377 -9.12 21.03 44.60
CA ILE A 377 -8.31 21.50 45.74
C ILE A 377 -7.50 20.36 46.36
N ARG A 378 -8.11 19.18 46.53
CA ARG A 378 -7.41 18.00 47.06
C ARG A 378 -6.25 17.60 46.16
N ASN A 379 -6.51 17.34 44.87
CA ASN A 379 -5.46 16.93 43.93
C ASN A 379 -4.38 18.02 43.77
N PHE A 380 -4.76 19.30 43.83
CA PHE A 380 -3.82 20.41 43.76
C PHE A 380 -2.89 20.43 44.97
N LYS A 381 -3.44 20.24 46.18
CA LYS A 381 -2.66 20.14 47.42
C LYS A 381 -1.77 18.90 47.42
N ASP A 382 -2.27 17.76 46.94
CA ASP A 382 -1.49 16.52 46.86
C ASP A 382 -0.29 16.67 45.92
N PHE A 383 -0.44 17.42 44.81
CA PHE A 383 0.62 17.62 43.83
C PHE A 383 1.61 18.74 44.18
N TYR A 384 1.13 19.89 44.67
CA TYR A 384 1.98 21.07 44.95
C TYR A 384 2.31 21.28 46.43
N GLY A 385 1.74 20.46 47.33
CA GLY A 385 1.91 20.59 48.79
C GLY A 385 1.13 21.73 49.44
N LEU A 386 0.37 22.52 48.67
CA LEU A 386 -0.38 23.69 49.14
C LEU A 386 -1.68 23.87 48.35
N THR A 387 -2.66 24.57 48.93
CA THR A 387 -3.97 24.78 48.31
C THR A 387 -3.93 25.86 47.21
N PRO A 388 -4.86 25.85 46.24
CA PRO A 388 -4.98 26.91 45.23
C PRO A 388 -4.99 28.33 45.81
N LYS A 389 -5.71 28.56 46.92
CA LYS A 389 -5.77 29.87 47.59
C LYS A 389 -4.40 30.27 48.16
N GLN A 390 -3.69 29.33 48.78
CA GLN A 390 -2.33 29.58 49.28
C GLN A 390 -1.37 29.90 48.14
N LEU A 391 -1.51 29.25 46.96
CA LEU A 391 -0.68 29.56 45.80
C LEU A 391 -0.92 30.99 45.33
N VAL A 392 -2.17 31.37 45.08
CA VAL A 392 -2.53 32.70 44.57
C VAL A 392 -2.04 33.77 45.55
N LYS A 393 -2.26 33.58 46.85
CA LYS A 393 -1.76 34.46 47.90
C LYS A 393 -0.22 34.61 47.86
N LYS A 394 0.51 33.50 47.69
CA LYS A 394 1.97 33.48 47.57
C LYS A 394 2.49 34.18 46.31
N GLU A 395 1.90 33.91 45.15
CA GLU A 395 2.34 34.46 43.85
C GLU A 395 1.96 35.94 43.69
N LYS A 396 0.89 36.40 44.38
CA LYS A 396 0.48 37.81 44.43
C LYS A 396 1.17 38.64 45.51
N GLY A 397 2.11 38.05 46.26
CA GLY A 397 2.87 38.76 47.29
C GLY A 397 2.06 39.13 48.54
N GLU A 398 0.91 38.51 48.77
CA GLU A 398 0.12 38.71 49.98
C GLU A 398 0.65 37.78 51.09
N THR A 399 1.46 38.30 52.02
CA THR A 399 1.94 37.53 53.17
C THR A 399 0.79 37.01 54.04
N THR A 400 0.90 35.75 54.48
CA THR A 400 0.08 35.19 55.56
C THR A 400 0.55 35.78 56.89
N ASP A 401 -0.22 36.71 57.46
CA ASP A 401 -0.23 36.91 58.91
C ASP A 401 -0.77 35.64 59.58
N HIS A 402 -0.12 35.30 60.69
CA HIS A 402 -0.26 34.08 61.48
C HIS A 402 -1.65 33.81 62.01
#